data_AF-A0A3B6U704-F1
#
_entry.id   AF-A0A3B6U704-F1
#
_cell.length_a   1.000
_cell.length_b   1.000
_cell.length_c   1.000
_cell.angle_alpha   90.00
_cell.angle_beta   90.00
_cell.angle_gamma   90.00
#
_symmetry.space_group_name_H-M   'P 1'
#
loop_
_entity.id
_entity.type
_entity.pdbx_description
1 polymer ?
#
loop_
_entity_poly.entity_id
_entity_poly.type
_entity_poly.pdbx_seq_one_letter_code
_entity_poly.pdbx_strand_id
1 'polypeptide(L)'
;MGDIGSRRWDYLILAAIVLGALAAIALILCLTIIGARGPLYSAAIDAATGLDGADLGRYDLNPLFNLTLRVASRSIFSGDCTAPGTVVEVSYAGVPLAAGPVQRFCTKRRGTRDLQAIAAWGTAVQVLHVFSSHMY
;
A
#
# COMPACT_ATOMS: atom_id res chain seq x y z
N MET A 1 -51.76 -5.65 44.82
CA MET A 1 -51.62 -5.80 43.36
C MET A 1 -51.07 -4.51 42.78
N GLY A 2 -49.79 -4.42 42.45
CA GLY A 2 -49.24 -3.18 41.88
C GLY A 2 -47.72 -3.16 41.75
N ASP A 3 -47.11 -4.20 41.18
CA ASP A 3 -45.65 -4.23 40.95
C ASP A 3 -45.23 -4.99 39.67
N ILE A 4 -46.19 -5.55 38.93
CA ILE A 4 -45.90 -6.30 37.69
C ILE A 4 -45.81 -5.35 36.49
N GLY A 5 -46.53 -4.22 36.54
CA GLY A 5 -46.51 -3.19 35.50
C GLY A 5 -45.17 -2.45 35.43
N SER A 6 -44.67 -1.94 36.57
CA SER A 6 -43.44 -1.13 36.63
C SER A 6 -42.22 -1.90 36.14
N ARG A 7 -42.01 -3.11 36.66
CA ARG A 7 -40.87 -3.97 36.29
C ARG A 7 -40.80 -4.26 34.79
N ARG A 8 -41.95 -4.41 34.12
CA ARG A 8 -42.01 -4.66 32.67
C ARG A 8 -41.53 -3.46 31.86
N TRP A 9 -41.85 -2.24 32.29
CA TRP A 9 -41.35 -1.02 31.65
C TRP A 9 -39.86 -0.82 31.91
N ASP A 10 -39.38 -1.14 33.11
CA ASP A 10 -37.96 -1.06 33.46
C ASP A 10 -37.11 -1.99 32.56
N TYR A 11 -37.56 -3.23 32.32
CA TYR A 11 -36.88 -4.14 31.38
C TYR A 11 -36.88 -3.65 29.94
N LEU A 12 -37.96 -3.03 29.47
CA LEU A 12 -38.02 -2.47 28.12
C LEU A 12 -37.07 -1.27 27.97
N ILE A 13 -36.96 -0.43 28.99
CA ILE A 13 -36.01 0.70 29.02
C ILE A 13 -34.57 0.18 29.02
N LEU A 14 -34.26 -0.79 29.88
CA LEU A 14 -32.93 -1.41 29.93
C LEU A 14 -32.57 -2.09 28.60
N ALA A 15 -33.50 -2.84 28.00
CA ALA A 15 -33.28 -3.48 26.70
C ALA A 15 -33.03 -2.44 25.58
N ALA A 16 -33.78 -1.35 25.55
CA ALA A 16 -33.56 -0.26 24.59
C ALA A 16 -32.19 0.41 24.77
N ILE A 17 -31.76 0.64 26.02
CA ILE A 17 -30.44 1.19 26.33
C ILE A 17 -29.34 0.24 25.87
N VAL A 18 -29.45 -1.06 26.17
CA VAL A 18 -28.46 -2.07 25.77
C VAL A 18 -28.38 -2.17 24.25
N LEU A 19 -29.51 -2.22 23.55
CA LEU A 19 -29.55 -2.26 22.08
C LEU A 19 -28.95 -0.99 21.47
N GLY A 20 -29.28 0.19 22.02
CA GLY A 20 -28.70 1.46 21.59
C GLY A 20 -27.18 1.51 21.80
N ALA A 21 -26.70 1.04 22.95
CA ALA A 21 -25.27 0.95 23.25
C ALA A 21 -24.56 -0.01 22.29
N LEU A 22 -25.12 -1.20 22.04
CA LEU A 22 -24.57 -2.17 21.09
C LEU A 22 -24.53 -1.61 19.66
N ALA A 23 -25.59 -0.92 19.22
CA ALA A 23 -25.62 -0.28 17.91
C ALA A 23 -24.58 0.84 17.78
N ALA A 24 -24.42 1.67 18.83
CA ALA A 24 -23.40 2.72 18.87
C ALA A 24 -21.98 2.13 18.84
N ILE A 25 -21.71 1.07 19.60
CA ILE A 25 -20.43 0.35 19.59
C ILE A 25 -20.16 -0.24 18.21
N ALA A 26 -21.14 -0.91 17.60
CA ALA A 26 -21.01 -1.47 16.27
C ALA A 26 -20.73 -0.39 15.21
N LEU A 27 -21.39 0.77 15.30
CA LEU A 27 -21.14 1.91 14.43
C LEU A 27 -19.72 2.46 14.60
N ILE A 28 -19.27 2.65 15.85
CA ILE A 28 -17.92 3.13 16.15
C ILE A 28 -16.87 2.15 15.61
N LEU A 29 -17.04 0.85 15.85
CA LEU A 29 -16.16 -0.19 15.31
C LEU A 29 -16.15 -0.18 13.77
N CYS A 30 -17.30 0.00 13.13
CA CYS A 30 -17.39 0.09 11.68
C CYS A 30 -16.62 1.31 11.15
N LEU A 31 -16.76 2.47 11.82
CA LEU A 31 -16.06 3.70 11.47
C LEU A 31 -14.54 3.56 11.64
N THR A 32 -14.06 2.90 12.70
CA THR A 32 -12.62 2.68 12.89
C THR A 32 -12.04 1.75 11.83
N ILE A 33 -12.73 0.65 11.50
CA ILE A 33 -12.28 -0.33 10.49
C ILE A 33 -12.23 0.30 9.10
N ILE A 34 -13.21 1.11 8.73
CA ILE A 34 -13.25 1.72 7.39
C ILE A 34 -12.30 2.92 7.31
N GLY A 35 -12.21 3.71 8.37
CA GLY A 35 -11.47 4.96 8.34
C GLY A 35 -9.98 4.84 8.65
N ALA A 36 -9.51 3.76 9.26
CA ALA A 36 -8.07 3.55 9.52
C ALA A 36 -7.37 2.68 8.46
N ARG A 37 -7.98 2.46 7.29
CA ARG A 37 -7.36 1.65 6.23
C ARG A 37 -6.13 2.35 5.66
N GLY A 38 -5.00 1.67 5.73
CA GLY A 38 -3.76 2.13 5.11
C GLY A 38 -3.86 2.31 3.59
N PRO A 39 -2.96 3.09 2.99
CA PRO A 39 -2.95 3.36 1.56
C PRO A 39 -2.63 2.10 0.74
N LEU A 40 -3.03 2.11 -0.53
CA LEU A 40 -2.57 1.17 -1.53
C LEU A 40 -1.43 1.80 -2.34
N TYR A 41 -0.37 1.03 -2.56
CA TYR A 41 0.78 1.40 -3.37
C TYR A 41 0.77 0.55 -4.65
N SER A 42 1.04 1.18 -5.79
CA SER A 42 1.26 0.51 -7.07
C SER A 42 2.36 1.24 -7.81
N ALA A 43 3.26 0.51 -8.45
CA ALA A 43 4.34 1.08 -9.25
C ALA A 43 4.22 0.65 -10.72
N ALA A 44 4.62 1.52 -11.62
CA ALA A 44 4.78 1.25 -13.04
C ALA A 44 6.21 1.59 -13.45
N ILE A 45 6.78 0.79 -14.35
CA ILE A 45 8.07 1.07 -14.99
C ILE A 45 7.77 1.81 -16.27
N ASP A 46 8.17 3.08 -16.33
CA ASP A 46 7.97 3.94 -17.50
C ASP A 46 9.10 3.72 -18.52
N ALA A 47 10.32 3.53 -18.03
CA ALA A 47 11.49 3.22 -18.86
C ALA A 47 12.55 2.45 -18.06
N ALA A 48 13.38 1.70 -18.78
CA ALA A 48 14.57 1.05 -18.26
C ALA A 48 15.74 1.24 -19.23
N THR A 49 16.93 1.51 -18.71
CA THR A 49 18.19 1.58 -19.47
C THR A 49 19.28 0.75 -18.76
N GLY A 50 20.33 0.36 -19.48
CA GLY A 50 21.42 -0.47 -18.94
C GLY A 50 21.05 -1.94 -18.74
N LEU A 51 20.05 -2.43 -19.49
CA LEU A 51 19.54 -3.80 -19.49
C LEU A 51 19.37 -4.35 -20.92
N ASP A 52 19.95 -3.69 -21.92
CA ASP A 52 19.81 -4.13 -23.31
C ASP A 52 20.67 -5.37 -23.60
N GLY A 53 20.36 -6.07 -24.68
CA GLY A 53 21.05 -7.33 -25.03
C GLY A 53 22.56 -7.18 -25.26
N ALA A 54 23.04 -5.97 -25.59
CA ALA A 54 24.47 -5.70 -25.72
C ALA A 54 25.14 -5.56 -24.34
N ASP A 55 24.44 -4.99 -23.37
CA ASP A 55 24.87 -4.86 -21.99
C ASP A 55 24.77 -6.18 -21.22
N LEU A 56 23.82 -7.07 -21.53
CA LEU A 56 23.71 -8.41 -20.92
C LEU A 56 24.94 -9.29 -21.18
N GLY A 57 25.75 -8.99 -22.20
CA GLY A 57 27.05 -9.63 -22.43
C GLY A 57 28.17 -9.16 -21.48
N ARG A 58 27.92 -8.12 -20.67
CA ARG A 58 28.83 -7.63 -19.64
C ARG A 58 28.47 -8.27 -18.30
N TYR A 59 29.49 -8.64 -17.53
CA TYR A 59 29.33 -9.29 -16.22
C TYR A 59 28.65 -8.40 -15.18
N ASP A 60 28.70 -7.08 -15.35
CA ASP A 60 28.22 -6.09 -14.40
C ASP A 60 27.30 -5.08 -15.11
N LEU A 61 26.03 -5.05 -14.72
CA LEU A 61 25.03 -4.12 -15.25
C LEU A 61 24.88 -2.89 -14.35
N ASN A 62 24.62 -1.74 -14.97
CA ASN A 62 24.30 -0.49 -14.27
C ASN A 62 22.90 -0.02 -14.68
N PRO A 63 21.84 -0.74 -14.25
CA PRO A 63 20.50 -0.43 -14.68
C PRO A 63 19.99 0.88 -14.10
N LEU A 64 19.19 1.60 -14.88
CA LEU A 64 18.45 2.77 -14.43
C LEU A 64 16.99 2.61 -14.85
N PHE A 65 16.10 2.71 -13.87
CA PHE A 65 14.66 2.63 -14.05
C PHE A 65 14.02 3.98 -13.77
N ASN A 66 13.13 4.38 -14.66
CA ASN A 66 12.23 5.49 -14.45
C ASN A 66 10.86 4.93 -14.06
N LEU A 67 10.37 5.28 -12.88
CA LEU A 67 9.19 4.69 -12.27
C LEU A 67 8.13 5.74 -11.99
N THR A 68 6.87 5.32 -12.10
CA THR A 68 5.71 6.04 -11.57
C THR A 68 5.14 5.27 -10.39
N LEU A 69 5.07 5.92 -9.22
CA LEU A 69 4.44 5.37 -8.01
C LEU A 69 3.07 6.00 -7.80
N ARG A 70 2.03 5.17 -7.84
CA ARG A 70 0.64 5.52 -7.50
C ARG A 70 0.37 5.19 -6.04
N VAL A 71 -0.19 6.16 -5.33
CA VAL A 71 -0.67 6.00 -3.95
C VAL A 71 -2.15 6.35 -3.89
N ALA A 72 -2.96 5.40 -3.41
CA ALA A 72 -4.38 5.59 -3.22
C ALA A 72 -4.72 5.49 -1.72
N SER A 73 -5.17 6.60 -1.13
CA SER A 73 -5.67 6.61 0.24
C SER A 73 -7.05 5.97 0.29
N ARG A 74 -7.24 5.11 1.27
CA ARG A 74 -8.54 4.47 1.55
C ARG A 74 -9.21 5.03 2.80
N SER A 75 -8.49 5.84 3.57
CA SER A 75 -9.00 6.49 4.77
C SER A 75 -10.10 7.50 4.42
N ILE A 76 -11.13 7.54 5.28
CA ILE A 76 -12.22 8.52 5.23
C ILE A 76 -11.94 9.73 6.13
N PHE A 77 -10.99 9.58 7.06
CA PHE A 77 -10.67 10.60 8.06
C PHE A 77 -9.53 11.51 7.59
N SER A 78 -8.47 10.93 7.02
CA SER A 78 -7.25 11.66 6.66
C SER A 78 -6.72 11.23 5.29
N GLY A 79 -5.85 12.06 4.74
CA GLY A 79 -4.99 11.64 3.63
C GLY A 79 -3.84 10.76 4.13
N ASP A 80 -3.12 10.16 3.20
CA ASP A 80 -1.93 9.35 3.46
C ASP A 80 -0.70 9.99 2.81
N CYS A 81 0.45 9.88 3.46
CA CYS A 81 1.74 10.29 2.90
C CYS A 81 2.68 9.10 2.84
N THR A 82 3.59 9.09 1.88
CA THR A 82 4.75 8.21 1.94
C THR A 82 5.55 8.49 3.22
N ALA A 83 6.05 7.42 3.85
CA ALA A 83 6.86 7.54 5.05
C ALA A 83 8.18 8.28 4.71
N PRO A 84 8.71 9.10 5.62
CA PRO A 84 10.06 9.66 5.46
C PRO A 84 11.07 8.56 5.17
N GLY A 85 11.92 8.75 4.16
CA GLY A 85 12.94 7.76 3.79
C GLY A 85 12.40 6.53 3.05
N THR A 86 11.19 6.60 2.48
CA THR A 86 10.68 5.51 1.61
C THR A 86 11.63 5.31 0.43
N VAL A 87 11.95 4.06 0.14
CA VAL A 87 12.76 3.63 -1.00
C VAL A 87 11.92 2.68 -1.85
N VAL A 88 12.02 2.81 -3.17
CA VAL A 88 11.49 1.82 -4.11
C VAL A 88 12.64 0.95 -4.56
N GLU A 89 12.42 -0.36 -4.49
CA GLU A 89 13.35 -1.38 -4.96
C GLU A 89 12.76 -2.09 -6.17
N VAL A 90 13.55 -2.23 -7.22
CA VAL A 90 13.25 -3.06 -8.39
C VAL A 90 14.07 -4.33 -8.27
N SER A 91 13.41 -5.47 -8.16
CA SER A 91 14.06 -6.77 -8.13
C SER A 91 13.49 -7.69 -9.21
N TYR A 92 14.34 -8.58 -9.72
CA TYR A 92 13.95 -9.57 -10.71
C TYR A 92 14.45 -10.94 -10.27
N ALA A 93 13.56 -11.93 -10.24
CA ALA A 93 13.87 -13.29 -9.76
C ALA A 93 14.57 -13.32 -8.38
N GLY A 94 14.24 -12.37 -7.49
CA GLY A 94 14.84 -12.25 -6.15
C GLY A 94 16.19 -11.53 -6.11
N VAL A 95 16.72 -11.08 -7.25
CA VAL A 95 17.95 -10.29 -7.32
C VAL A 95 17.58 -8.79 -7.35
N PRO A 96 18.07 -7.97 -6.40
CA PRO A 96 17.86 -6.53 -6.44
C PRO A 96 18.63 -5.92 -7.62
N LEU A 97 17.90 -5.25 -8.51
CA LEU A 97 18.47 -4.60 -9.69
C LEU A 97 18.70 -3.12 -9.47
N ALA A 98 17.80 -2.44 -8.76
CA ALA A 98 17.91 -1.01 -8.55
C ALA A 98 17.15 -0.57 -7.30
N ALA A 99 17.61 0.52 -6.68
CA ALA A 99 16.89 1.18 -5.61
C ALA A 99 16.89 2.69 -5.81
N GLY A 100 15.85 3.37 -5.34
CA GLY A 100 15.70 4.81 -5.50
C GLY A 100 14.90 5.44 -4.37
N PRO A 101 15.30 6.64 -3.88
CA PRO A 101 14.55 7.34 -2.86
C PRO A 101 13.23 7.88 -3.43
N VAL A 102 12.17 7.77 -2.64
CA VAL A 102 10.86 8.37 -2.94
C VAL A 102 10.69 9.61 -2.09
N GLN A 103 10.48 10.75 -2.75
CA GLN A 103 10.17 11.99 -2.04
C GLN A 103 8.88 11.85 -1.24
N ARG A 104 8.81 12.52 -0.08
CA ARG A 104 7.57 12.56 0.70
C ARG A 104 6.50 13.24 -0.13
N PHE A 105 5.41 12.53 -0.41
CA PHE A 105 4.24 13.10 -1.05
C PHE A 105 2.97 12.59 -0.40
N CYS A 106 1.96 13.45 -0.38
CA CYS A 106 0.71 13.17 0.28
C CYS A 106 -0.45 13.15 -0.73
N THR A 107 -1.38 12.25 -0.50
CA THR A 107 -2.68 12.20 -1.16
C THR A 107 -3.76 12.69 -0.19
N LYS A 108 -4.90 13.12 -0.73
CA LYS A 108 -6.07 13.52 0.06
C LYS A 108 -6.81 12.26 0.57
N ARG A 109 -7.73 12.43 1.53
CA ARG A 109 -8.65 11.35 1.96
C ARG A 109 -9.40 10.79 0.76
N ARG A 110 -9.52 9.46 0.66
CA ARG A 110 -10.08 8.76 -0.52
C ARG A 110 -9.48 9.21 -1.86
N GLY A 111 -8.29 9.81 -1.84
CA GLY A 111 -7.64 10.40 -3.00
C GLY A 111 -6.61 9.46 -3.61
N THR A 112 -6.37 9.62 -4.91
CA THR A 112 -5.28 8.96 -5.61
C THR A 112 -4.31 10.00 -6.13
N ARG A 113 -3.02 9.72 -6.04
CA ARG A 113 -1.97 10.59 -6.57
C ARG A 113 -0.84 9.74 -7.15
N ASP A 114 -0.33 10.21 -8.28
CA ASP A 114 0.80 9.61 -8.98
C ASP A 114 2.04 10.48 -8.75
N LEU A 115 3.14 9.84 -8.38
CA LEU A 115 4.47 10.44 -8.35
C LEU A 115 5.26 9.86 -9.51
N GLN A 116 5.52 10.70 -10.50
CA GLN A 116 6.26 10.34 -11.70
C GLN A 116 7.75 10.60 -11.52
N ALA A 117 8.55 10.14 -12.47
CA ALA A 117 9.96 10.45 -12.58
C ALA A 117 10.82 9.99 -11.38
N ILE A 118 10.46 8.86 -10.76
CA ILE A 118 11.25 8.27 -9.69
C ILE A 118 12.39 7.49 -10.33
N ALA A 119 13.61 7.97 -10.18
CA ALA A 119 14.80 7.28 -10.63
C ALA A 119 15.24 6.24 -9.60
N ALA A 120 15.33 4.98 -10.01
CA ALA A 120 15.97 3.91 -9.26
C ALA A 120 17.15 3.38 -10.07
N TRP A 121 18.32 3.25 -9.46
CA TRP A 121 19.52 2.79 -10.15
C TRP A 121 20.23 1.67 -9.39
N GLY A 122 20.98 0.86 -10.13
CA GLY A 122 21.88 -0.16 -9.60
C GLY A 122 23.30 0.04 -10.12
N THR A 123 24.26 -0.52 -9.41
CA THR A 123 25.67 -0.51 -9.79
C THR A 123 26.25 -1.90 -9.70
N ALA A 124 26.93 -2.34 -10.75
CA ALA A 124 27.57 -3.65 -10.84
C ALA A 124 26.62 -4.81 -10.44
N VAL A 125 25.41 -4.76 -10.98
CA VAL A 125 24.39 -5.77 -10.73
C VAL A 125 24.70 -7.01 -11.55
N GLN A 126 24.77 -8.15 -10.86
CA GLN A 126 24.99 -9.45 -11.48
C GLN A 126 23.66 -10.18 -11.59
N VAL A 127 23.15 -10.29 -12.82
CA VAL A 127 22.03 -11.17 -13.12
C VAL A 127 22.58 -12.51 -13.55
N LEU A 128 22.28 -13.56 -12.78
CA LEU A 128 22.67 -14.91 -13.14
C LEU A 128 21.99 -15.26 -14.46
N HIS A 129 22.79 -15.50 -15.50
CA HIS A 129 22.30 -16.09 -16.74
C HIS A 129 21.73 -17.47 -16.39
N VAL A 130 20.40 -17.58 -16.29
CA VAL A 130 19.76 -18.89 -16.43
C VAL A 130 19.97 -19.28 -17.89
N PHE A 131 21.00 -20.10 -18.13
CA PHE A 131 21.08 -20.85 -19.37
C PHE A 131 19.78 -21.64 -19.50
N SER A 132 18.90 -21.20 -20.39
CA SER A 132 17.84 -22.05 -20.91
C SER A 132 18.51 -23.07 -21.83
N SER A 133 19.10 -24.11 -21.23
CA SER A 133 19.57 -25.29 -21.93
C SER A 133 18.53 -26.39 -21.76
N HIS A 134 17.62 -26.49 -22.74
CA HIS A 134 17.00 -27.71 -23.25
C HIS A 134 16.36 -27.30 -24.59
N MET A 135 16.97 -27.54 -25.75
CA MET A 135 17.01 -28.84 -26.47
C MET A 135 15.70 -29.62 -26.33
N TYR A 136 14.72 -29.32 -27.19
CA TYR A 136 14.18 -30.25 -28.20
C TYR A 136 13.41 -29.48 -29.27
#